data_AF-A0A6I9KYR0-F1
#
_entry.id   AF-A0A6I9KYR0-F1
#
_cell.length_a   1.000
_cell.length_b   1.000
_cell.length_c   1.000
_cell.angle_alpha   90.00
_cell.angle_beta   90.00
_cell.angle_gamma   90.00
#
_symmetry.space_group_name_H-M   'P 1'
#
loop_
_entity.id
_entity.type
_entity.pdbx_description
1 polymer ?
#
loop_
_entity_poly.entity_id
_entity_poly.type
_entity_poly.pdbx_seq_one_letter_code
_entity_poly.pdbx_strand_id
1 'polypeptide(L)'
;MSSVGYLEVSLRLHRLLRDSEAFCHRNCSAPAPAGPASHAELRLFGGVLRRAQCLKRCKQGLPAFRQSQPSRAVLADFQQREPYKFLQFAYFKANDLPKAIAAAHTYLLKHPDDEMMKRNMAYYKSLPGAEDHIKDLETKSYENLFVRAVRAYNGENWRTSITDMELALPDFFKAFYECLAACEGSREIKDFKDFYLSVADHYIEVLECKIQCEETLTPVIGGYPVEKFVATMYHYLQFAYYKLNDLKNAAPCAVSYLLFDKNDKVMQQNLVYYQYHRDKWGLSDEHFQPRPEAVQFFNVTTLQKELYSFAQEHLMDDDEGEVVEYLDDLLEAEEAG
;
A
#
# COMPACT_ATOMS: atom_id res chain seq x y z
N MET A 1 -21.19 -24.52 13.91
CA MET A 1 -19.99 -24.39 13.06
C MET A 1 -18.76 -24.65 13.91
N SER A 2 -17.74 -25.34 13.39
CA SER A 2 -16.46 -25.51 14.11
C SER A 2 -15.70 -24.18 14.18
N SER A 3 -14.74 -24.04 15.10
CA SER A 3 -13.92 -22.82 15.24
C SER A 3 -13.20 -22.44 13.94
N VAL A 4 -12.78 -23.43 13.16
CA VAL A 4 -12.22 -23.25 11.80
C VAL A 4 -13.20 -22.52 10.89
N GLY A 5 -14.46 -22.95 10.86
CA GLY A 5 -15.47 -22.36 10.00
C GLY A 5 -15.76 -20.89 10.32
N TYR A 6 -15.77 -20.52 11.61
CA TYR A 6 -15.92 -19.12 12.01
C TYR A 6 -14.73 -18.27 11.56
N LEU A 7 -13.49 -18.74 11.75
CA LEU A 7 -12.29 -18.01 11.33
C LEU A 7 -12.19 -17.85 9.80
N GLU A 8 -12.49 -18.91 9.03
CA GLU A 8 -12.52 -18.84 7.56
C GLU A 8 -13.58 -17.83 7.08
N VAL A 9 -14.77 -17.82 7.69
CA VAL A 9 -15.82 -16.86 7.35
C VAL A 9 -15.41 -15.44 7.71
N SER A 10 -14.82 -15.21 8.89
CA SER A 10 -14.36 -13.89 9.29
C SER A 10 -13.30 -13.32 8.35
N LEU A 11 -12.35 -14.13 7.86
CA LEU A 11 -11.39 -13.69 6.83
C LEU A 11 -12.09 -13.26 5.54
N ARG A 12 -13.09 -14.02 5.09
CA ARG A 12 -13.89 -13.66 3.89
C ARG A 12 -14.69 -12.38 4.11
N LEU A 13 -15.29 -12.20 5.28
CA LEU A 13 -16.03 -10.99 5.63
C LEU A 13 -15.10 -9.78 5.72
N HIS A 14 -13.90 -9.92 6.28
CA HIS A 14 -12.91 -8.85 6.31
C HIS A 14 -12.48 -8.42 4.91
N ARG A 15 -12.19 -9.37 4.00
CA ARG A 15 -11.89 -9.05 2.60
C ARG A 15 -13.08 -8.35 1.93
N LEU A 16 -14.29 -8.87 2.11
CA LEU A 16 -15.51 -8.26 1.57
C LEU A 16 -15.71 -6.82 2.07
N LEU A 17 -15.45 -6.56 3.35
CA LEU A 17 -15.53 -5.23 3.93
C LEU A 17 -14.52 -4.29 3.27
N ARG A 18 -13.24 -4.66 3.24
CA ARG A 18 -12.17 -3.86 2.64
C ARG A 18 -12.46 -3.56 1.16
N ASP A 19 -12.86 -4.58 0.39
CA ASP A 19 -13.13 -4.44 -1.03
C ASP A 19 -14.39 -3.56 -1.26
N SER A 20 -15.38 -3.63 -0.38
CA SER A 20 -16.57 -2.76 -0.41
C SER A 20 -16.25 -1.31 -0.05
N GLU A 21 -15.33 -1.08 0.89
CA GLU A 21 -14.82 0.26 1.20
C GLU A 21 -14.08 0.83 0.01
N ALA A 22 -13.09 0.11 -0.53
CA ALA A 22 -12.34 0.54 -1.71
C ALA A 22 -13.27 0.85 -2.90
N PHE A 23 -14.27 0.00 -3.15
CA PHE A 23 -15.26 0.21 -4.21
C PHE A 23 -16.02 1.53 -4.03
N CYS A 24 -16.59 1.77 -2.85
CA CYS A 24 -17.36 2.99 -2.61
C CYS A 24 -16.48 4.24 -2.64
N HIS A 25 -15.31 4.19 -2.00
CA HIS A 25 -14.41 5.34 -1.93
C HIS A 25 -13.86 5.72 -3.31
N ARG A 26 -13.54 4.74 -4.17
CA ARG A 26 -13.10 4.99 -5.54
C ARG A 26 -14.22 5.56 -6.42
N ASN A 27 -15.42 4.99 -6.36
CA ASN A 27 -16.53 5.45 -7.19
C ASN A 27 -17.10 6.81 -6.76
N CYS A 28 -16.88 7.20 -5.50
CA CYS A 28 -17.24 8.52 -4.98
C CYS A 28 -16.10 9.54 -5.05
N SER A 29 -14.92 9.17 -5.56
CA SER A 29 -13.82 10.10 -5.84
C SER A 29 -14.11 10.90 -7.11
N ALA A 30 -14.97 11.91 -7.01
CA ALA A 30 -15.18 12.87 -8.10
C ALA A 30 -14.17 14.03 -7.96
N PRO A 31 -13.55 14.50 -9.06
CA PRO A 31 -12.73 15.71 -9.03
C PRO A 31 -13.59 16.90 -8.59
N ALA A 32 -13.04 17.73 -7.70
CA ALA A 32 -13.72 18.96 -7.30
C ALA A 32 -13.93 19.83 -8.55
N PRO A 33 -15.15 20.34 -8.82
CA PRO A 33 -15.37 21.20 -9.97
C PRO A 33 -14.49 22.45 -9.86
N ALA A 34 -13.73 22.73 -10.92
CA ALA A 34 -12.96 23.96 -11.04
C ALA A 34 -13.92 25.15 -10.98
N GLY A 35 -13.68 26.06 -10.05
CA GLY A 35 -14.47 27.27 -9.86
C GLY A 35 -13.55 28.45 -9.56
N PRO A 36 -14.04 29.69 -9.71
CA PRO A 36 -13.27 30.89 -9.40
C PRO A 36 -12.70 30.83 -7.98
N ALA A 37 -11.56 31.48 -7.76
CA ALA A 37 -10.80 31.40 -6.50
C ALA A 37 -11.60 31.82 -5.25
N SER A 38 -12.71 32.54 -5.40
CA SER A 38 -13.57 32.93 -4.29
C SER A 38 -14.14 31.70 -3.53
N HIS A 39 -14.34 31.86 -2.22
CA HIS A 39 -14.98 30.86 -1.35
C HIS A 39 -14.30 29.48 -1.36
N ALA A 40 -12.97 29.42 -1.35
CA ALA A 40 -12.20 28.17 -1.40
C ALA A 40 -12.60 27.16 -0.30
N GLU A 41 -12.79 27.62 0.93
CA GLU A 41 -13.22 26.79 2.06
C GLU A 41 -14.61 26.17 1.85
N LEU A 42 -15.60 26.97 1.42
CA LEU A 42 -16.95 26.47 1.11
C LEU A 42 -16.92 25.44 -0.03
N ARG A 43 -16.03 25.61 -1.02
CA ARG A 43 -15.84 24.63 -2.10
C ARG A 43 -15.20 23.34 -1.60
N LEU A 44 -14.20 23.42 -0.72
CA LEU A 44 -13.55 22.28 -0.08
C LEU A 44 -14.57 21.46 0.71
N PHE A 45 -15.25 22.06 1.68
CA PHE A 45 -16.23 21.36 2.52
C PHE A 45 -17.49 20.98 1.73
N GLY A 46 -17.90 21.76 0.73
CA GLY A 46 -18.95 21.35 -0.21
C GLY A 46 -18.57 20.11 -1.05
N GLY A 47 -17.28 19.90 -1.32
CA GLY A 47 -16.75 18.65 -1.88
C GLY A 47 -16.87 17.49 -0.89
N VAL A 48 -16.47 17.70 0.37
CA VAL A 48 -16.59 16.72 1.45
C VAL A 48 -18.05 16.27 1.64
N LEU A 49 -18.99 17.20 1.71
CA LEU A 49 -20.42 16.90 1.87
C LEU A 49 -20.98 16.05 0.73
N ARG A 50 -20.62 16.36 -0.53
CA ARG A 50 -21.05 15.58 -1.70
C ARG A 50 -20.43 14.18 -1.71
N ARG A 51 -19.15 14.07 -1.37
CA ARG A 51 -18.47 12.76 -1.25
C ARG A 51 -19.10 11.92 -0.13
N ALA A 52 -19.38 12.52 1.03
CA ALA A 52 -20.07 11.87 2.14
C ALA A 52 -21.48 11.38 1.75
N GLN A 53 -22.25 12.19 1.02
CA GLN A 53 -23.56 11.79 0.51
C GLN A 53 -23.46 10.58 -0.45
N CYS A 54 -22.49 10.59 -1.37
CA CYS A 54 -22.23 9.48 -2.28
C CYS A 54 -21.86 8.20 -1.50
N LEU A 55 -20.92 8.31 -0.55
CA LEU A 55 -20.48 7.20 0.29
C LEU A 55 -21.63 6.62 1.10
N LYS A 56 -22.48 7.46 1.71
CA LYS A 56 -23.66 7.02 2.45
C LYS A 56 -24.58 6.17 1.58
N ARG A 57 -24.88 6.62 0.36
CA ARG A 57 -25.72 5.87 -0.59
C ARG A 57 -25.07 4.56 -1.04
N CYS A 58 -23.77 4.60 -1.34
CA CYS A 58 -23.03 3.42 -1.78
C CYS A 58 -22.97 2.35 -0.68
N LYS A 59 -22.58 2.73 0.54
CA LYS A 59 -22.46 1.81 1.68
C LYS A 59 -23.82 1.19 2.06
N GLN A 60 -24.93 1.95 1.99
CA GLN A 60 -26.29 1.42 2.20
C GLN A 60 -26.69 0.29 1.24
N GLY A 61 -26.13 0.28 0.02
CA GLY A 61 -26.44 -0.73 -0.99
C GLY A 61 -25.71 -2.06 -0.81
N LEU A 62 -24.64 -2.11 0.00
CA LEU A 62 -23.73 -3.25 0.05
C LEU A 62 -23.92 -4.12 1.30
N PRO A 63 -23.91 -5.47 1.17
CA PRO A 63 -24.07 -6.39 2.30
C PRO A 63 -23.03 -6.20 3.42
N ALA A 64 -21.81 -5.78 3.07
CA ALA A 64 -20.71 -5.58 4.01
C ALA A 64 -21.03 -4.57 5.13
N PHE A 65 -21.93 -3.62 4.90
CA PHE A 65 -22.28 -2.57 5.85
C PHE A 65 -23.64 -2.79 6.54
N ARG A 66 -24.25 -3.99 6.38
CA ARG A 66 -25.51 -4.34 7.05
C ARG A 66 -25.34 -4.77 8.50
N GLN A 67 -24.13 -5.17 8.89
CA GLN A 67 -23.79 -5.58 10.25
C GLN A 67 -22.99 -4.48 10.96
N SER A 68 -22.91 -4.59 12.28
CA SER A 68 -22.03 -3.75 13.10
C SER A 68 -20.58 -3.88 12.62
N GLN A 69 -19.92 -2.74 12.46
CA GLN A 69 -18.51 -2.71 12.08
C GLN A 69 -17.65 -3.29 13.21
N PRO A 70 -16.60 -4.06 12.89
CA PRO A 70 -15.61 -4.49 13.88
C PRO A 70 -14.86 -3.26 14.46
N SER A 71 -14.30 -3.42 15.65
CA SER A 71 -13.45 -2.37 16.24
C SER A 71 -12.14 -2.20 15.47
N ARG A 72 -11.46 -1.07 15.66
CA ARG A 72 -10.14 -0.82 15.03
C ARG A 72 -9.12 -1.88 15.43
N ALA A 73 -9.13 -2.33 16.68
CA ALA A 73 -8.25 -3.40 17.17
C ALA A 73 -8.45 -4.71 16.38
N VAL A 74 -9.71 -5.11 16.16
CA VAL A 74 -10.00 -6.32 15.37
C VAL A 74 -9.56 -6.13 13.92
N LEU A 75 -9.77 -4.98 13.30
CA LEU A 75 -9.28 -4.73 11.94
C LEU A 75 -7.75 -4.78 11.85
N ALA A 76 -7.05 -4.24 12.85
CA ALA A 76 -5.60 -4.30 12.94
C ALA A 76 -5.09 -5.75 13.06
N ASP A 77 -5.72 -6.59 13.88
CA ASP A 77 -5.37 -8.03 13.99
C ASP A 77 -5.46 -8.73 12.61
N PHE A 78 -6.48 -8.42 11.82
CA PHE A 78 -6.64 -8.99 10.49
C PHE A 78 -5.59 -8.47 9.50
N GLN A 79 -5.25 -7.19 9.57
CA GLN A 79 -4.15 -6.61 8.78
C GLN A 79 -2.79 -7.24 9.13
N GLN A 80 -2.58 -7.54 10.41
CA GLN A 80 -1.39 -8.24 10.91
C GLN A 80 -1.45 -9.76 10.73
N ARG A 81 -2.47 -10.29 10.04
CA ARG A 81 -2.63 -11.74 9.76
C ARG A 81 -2.74 -12.60 11.03
N GLU A 82 -3.11 -12.04 12.18
CA GLU A 82 -3.32 -12.78 13.44
C GLU A 82 -4.30 -13.96 13.31
N PRO A 83 -5.43 -13.86 12.56
CA PRO A 83 -6.34 -15.00 12.39
C PRO A 83 -5.67 -16.28 11.84
N TYR A 84 -4.57 -16.13 11.09
CA TYR A 84 -3.84 -17.26 10.54
C TYR A 84 -3.08 -18.08 11.60
N LYS A 85 -2.64 -17.44 12.69
CA LYS A 85 -2.06 -18.12 13.85
C LYS A 85 -3.06 -19.09 14.47
N PHE A 86 -4.29 -18.62 14.67
CA PHE A 86 -5.37 -19.44 15.23
C PHE A 86 -5.84 -20.51 14.25
N LEU A 87 -5.94 -20.19 12.96
CA LEU A 87 -6.29 -21.16 11.92
C LEU A 87 -5.25 -22.28 11.82
N GLN A 88 -3.96 -21.94 11.84
CA GLN A 88 -2.88 -22.93 11.83
C GLN A 88 -3.07 -23.96 12.94
N PHE A 89 -3.27 -23.51 14.18
CA PHE A 89 -3.48 -24.40 15.32
C PHE A 89 -4.75 -25.24 15.18
N ALA A 90 -5.85 -24.62 14.74
CA ALA A 90 -7.13 -25.30 14.56
C ALA A 90 -7.07 -26.39 13.47
N TYR A 91 -6.43 -26.11 12.33
CA TYR A 91 -6.21 -27.09 11.26
C TYR A 91 -5.31 -28.23 11.72
N PHE A 92 -4.24 -27.92 12.45
CA PHE A 92 -3.36 -28.95 13.02
C PHE A 92 -4.12 -29.91 13.95
N LYS A 93 -4.97 -29.36 14.83
CA LYS A 93 -5.84 -30.18 15.71
C LYS A 93 -6.90 -30.98 14.96
N ALA A 94 -7.34 -30.49 13.80
CA ALA A 94 -8.25 -31.20 12.89
C ALA A 94 -7.54 -32.20 11.97
N ASN A 95 -6.22 -32.37 12.10
CA ASN A 95 -5.38 -33.20 11.22
C ASN A 95 -5.40 -32.77 9.74
N ASP A 96 -5.68 -31.49 9.46
CA ASP A 96 -5.60 -30.89 8.13
C ASP A 96 -4.24 -30.19 7.97
N LEU A 97 -3.20 -31.00 7.79
CA LEU A 97 -1.82 -30.51 7.66
C LEU A 97 -1.64 -29.55 6.46
N PRO A 98 -2.19 -29.81 5.26
CA PRO A 98 -2.07 -28.90 4.13
C PRO A 98 -2.53 -27.47 4.46
N LYS A 99 -3.69 -27.31 5.10
CA LYS A 99 -4.18 -25.99 5.48
C LYS A 99 -3.41 -25.39 6.66
N ALA A 100 -2.95 -26.21 7.61
CA ALA A 100 -2.11 -25.76 8.70
C ALA A 100 -0.79 -25.14 8.20
N ILE A 101 -0.15 -25.78 7.22
CA ILE A 101 1.09 -25.31 6.59
C ILE A 101 0.87 -23.96 5.89
N ALA A 102 -0.19 -23.85 5.08
CA ALA A 102 -0.51 -22.61 4.38
C ALA A 102 -0.81 -21.46 5.35
N ALA A 103 -1.55 -21.73 6.44
CA ALA A 103 -1.83 -20.73 7.47
C ALA A 103 -0.55 -20.31 8.23
N ALA A 104 0.31 -21.26 8.59
CA ALA A 104 1.61 -20.98 9.22
C ALA A 104 2.49 -20.08 8.33
N HIS A 105 2.59 -20.40 7.04
CA HIS A 105 3.35 -19.63 6.08
C HIS A 105 2.80 -18.21 5.95
N THR A 106 1.47 -18.09 5.78
CA THR A 106 0.79 -16.79 5.65
C THR A 106 1.05 -15.87 6.83
N TYR A 107 1.04 -16.40 8.06
CA TYR A 107 1.34 -15.62 9.29
C TYR A 107 2.82 -15.20 9.36
N LEU A 108 3.76 -16.12 9.10
CA LEU A 108 5.21 -15.84 9.17
C LEU A 108 5.67 -14.74 8.23
N LEU A 109 4.94 -14.46 7.15
CA LEU A 109 5.28 -13.36 6.24
C LEU A 109 5.13 -11.96 6.87
N LYS A 110 4.30 -11.81 7.91
CA LYS A 110 4.18 -10.58 8.71
C LYS A 110 4.90 -10.65 10.05
N HIS A 111 5.14 -11.87 10.53
CA HIS A 111 5.79 -12.14 11.82
C HIS A 111 7.03 -13.00 11.64
N PRO A 112 8.06 -12.51 10.92
CA PRO A 112 9.24 -13.31 10.58
C PRO A 112 10.01 -13.76 11.81
N ASP A 113 9.82 -13.10 12.97
CA ASP A 113 10.51 -13.36 14.22
C ASP A 113 9.71 -14.19 15.25
N ASP A 114 8.52 -14.70 14.89
CA ASP A 114 7.73 -15.56 15.78
C ASP A 114 8.38 -16.94 15.95
N GLU A 115 9.10 -17.12 17.06
CA GLU A 115 9.84 -18.34 17.37
C GLU A 115 8.96 -19.60 17.47
N MET A 116 7.71 -19.46 17.93
CA MET A 116 6.78 -20.60 18.02
C MET A 116 6.38 -21.06 16.61
N MET A 117 6.00 -20.12 15.74
CA MET A 117 5.60 -20.44 14.39
C MET A 117 6.77 -20.92 13.53
N LYS A 118 7.98 -20.40 13.74
CA LYS A 118 9.21 -20.95 13.12
C LYS A 118 9.41 -22.43 13.46
N ARG A 119 9.26 -22.82 14.72
CA ARG A 119 9.35 -24.23 15.15
C ARG A 119 8.26 -25.09 14.52
N ASN A 120 7.02 -24.60 14.48
CA ASN A 120 5.92 -25.30 13.80
C ASN A 120 6.22 -25.50 12.31
N MET A 121 6.71 -24.47 11.64
CA MET A 121 7.08 -24.53 10.22
C MET A 121 8.27 -25.47 9.96
N ALA A 122 9.26 -25.52 10.87
CA ALA A 122 10.35 -26.47 10.79
C ALA A 122 9.86 -27.93 10.90
N TYR A 123 8.94 -28.20 11.82
CA TYR A 123 8.27 -29.50 11.89
C TYR A 123 7.50 -29.81 10.60
N TYR A 124 6.72 -28.86 10.08
CA TYR A 124 5.98 -29.09 8.84
C TYR A 124 6.88 -29.39 7.65
N LYS A 125 7.97 -28.65 7.47
CA LYS A 125 8.95 -28.90 6.41
C LYS A 125 9.65 -30.26 6.50
N SER A 126 9.62 -30.91 7.68
CA SER A 126 10.14 -32.28 7.82
C SER A 126 9.19 -33.36 7.28
N LEU A 127 7.93 -33.00 6.98
CA LEU A 127 6.93 -33.94 6.48
C LEU A 127 7.04 -34.11 4.95
N PRO A 128 6.92 -35.34 4.42
CA PRO A 128 6.97 -35.58 2.98
C PRO A 128 5.88 -34.81 2.23
N GLY A 129 6.25 -34.06 1.19
CA GLY A 129 5.32 -33.32 0.33
C GLY A 129 4.80 -32.01 0.94
N ALA A 130 5.37 -31.56 2.07
CA ALA A 130 4.97 -30.31 2.70
C ALA A 130 5.22 -29.08 1.82
N GLU A 131 6.22 -29.12 0.94
CA GLU A 131 6.59 -27.99 0.07
C GLU A 131 5.42 -27.53 -0.82
N ASP A 132 4.57 -28.46 -1.27
CA ASP A 132 3.41 -28.17 -2.14
C ASP A 132 2.31 -27.37 -1.43
N HIS A 133 2.38 -27.28 -0.10
CA HIS A 133 1.40 -26.60 0.75
C HIS A 133 1.92 -25.28 1.33
N ILE A 134 3.20 -24.94 1.10
CA ILE A 134 3.79 -23.65 1.52
C ILE A 134 3.34 -22.57 0.54
N LYS A 135 2.18 -21.98 0.82
CA LYS A 135 1.55 -20.94 -0.02
C LYS A 135 1.02 -19.83 0.88
N ASP A 136 1.18 -18.58 0.44
CA ASP A 136 0.51 -17.45 1.08
C ASP A 136 -0.95 -17.41 0.64
N LEU A 137 -1.85 -17.39 1.63
CA LEU A 137 -3.30 -17.35 1.43
C LEU A 137 -3.82 -15.94 1.16
N GLU A 138 -2.96 -14.92 1.24
CA GLU A 138 -3.25 -13.52 0.93
C GLU A 138 -2.52 -13.01 -0.33
N THR A 139 -1.83 -13.89 -1.07
CA THR A 139 -1.10 -13.53 -2.30
C THR A 139 -1.97 -12.77 -3.28
N LYS A 140 -1.48 -11.61 -3.73
CA LYS A 140 -2.10 -10.81 -4.79
C LYS A 140 -1.69 -11.28 -6.18
N SER A 141 -2.50 -10.95 -7.17
CA SER A 141 -2.26 -11.34 -8.56
C SER A 141 -0.94 -10.80 -9.12
N TYR A 142 -0.59 -9.55 -8.83
CA TYR A 142 0.67 -8.94 -9.27
C TYR A 142 1.91 -9.63 -8.71
N GLU A 143 1.85 -10.24 -7.53
CA GLU A 143 2.98 -10.95 -6.93
C GLU A 143 3.38 -12.17 -7.76
N ASN A 144 2.38 -12.94 -8.21
CA ASN A 144 2.63 -14.10 -9.08
C ASN A 144 3.19 -13.68 -10.43
N LEU A 145 2.66 -12.58 -11.00
CA LEU A 145 3.18 -12.00 -12.24
C LEU A 145 4.63 -11.53 -12.07
N PHE A 146 4.93 -10.81 -10.98
CA PHE A 146 6.27 -10.35 -10.65
C PHE A 146 7.26 -11.52 -10.51
N VAL A 147 6.93 -12.54 -9.71
CA VAL A 147 7.79 -13.72 -9.53
C VAL A 147 8.04 -14.44 -10.86
N ARG A 148 7.01 -14.57 -11.71
CA ARG A 148 7.17 -15.17 -13.04
C ARG A 148 8.06 -14.32 -13.95
N ALA A 149 7.89 -12.99 -13.92
CA ALA A 149 8.71 -12.04 -14.67
C ALA A 149 10.19 -12.09 -14.27
N VAL A 150 10.48 -12.18 -12.97
CA VAL A 150 11.84 -12.30 -12.43
C VAL A 150 12.47 -13.64 -12.80
N ARG A 151 11.72 -14.74 -12.72
CA ARG A 151 12.20 -16.06 -13.19
C ARG A 151 12.53 -16.04 -14.67
N ALA A 152 11.66 -15.43 -15.49
CA ALA A 152 11.89 -15.27 -16.92
C ALA A 152 13.12 -14.39 -17.21
N TYR A 153 13.31 -13.30 -16.47
CA TYR A 153 14.48 -12.44 -16.55
C TYR A 153 15.78 -13.22 -16.28
N ASN A 154 15.81 -13.98 -15.18
CA ASN A 154 16.98 -14.78 -14.81
C ASN A 154 17.25 -15.93 -15.79
N GLY A 155 16.23 -16.41 -16.50
CA GLY A 155 16.34 -17.36 -17.59
C GLY A 155 16.57 -16.73 -18.97
N GLU A 156 16.89 -15.44 -19.04
CA GLU A 156 17.08 -14.65 -20.27
C GLU A 156 15.90 -14.66 -21.26
N ASN A 157 14.71 -15.03 -20.78
CA ASN A 157 13.48 -14.94 -21.55
C ASN A 157 12.89 -13.53 -21.41
N TRP A 158 13.51 -12.58 -22.12
CA TRP A 158 13.18 -11.15 -22.05
C TRP A 158 11.72 -10.87 -22.44
N ARG A 159 11.17 -11.58 -23.43
CA ARG A 159 9.78 -11.37 -23.88
C ARG A 159 8.75 -11.72 -22.81
N THR A 160 8.93 -12.86 -22.15
CA THR A 160 8.04 -13.26 -21.04
C THR A 160 8.24 -12.32 -19.85
N SER A 161 9.48 -11.94 -19.53
CA SER A 161 9.76 -10.97 -18.47
C SER A 161 9.03 -9.65 -18.69
N ILE A 162 9.09 -9.09 -19.91
CA ILE A 162 8.36 -7.86 -20.28
C ILE A 162 6.85 -8.08 -20.13
N THR A 163 6.31 -9.13 -20.74
CA THR A 163 4.85 -9.37 -20.74
C THR A 163 4.29 -9.47 -19.33
N ASP A 164 5.00 -10.20 -18.45
CA ASP A 164 4.55 -10.39 -17.08
C ASP A 164 4.73 -9.14 -16.22
N MET A 165 5.82 -8.39 -16.42
CA MET A 165 6.09 -7.18 -15.66
C MET A 165 5.16 -6.03 -16.07
N GLU A 166 4.84 -5.89 -17.36
CA GLU A 166 3.83 -4.94 -17.87
C GLU A 166 2.42 -5.27 -17.38
N LEU A 167 2.14 -6.50 -16.96
CA LEU A 167 0.88 -6.87 -16.29
C LEU A 167 0.96 -6.67 -14.77
N ALA A 168 2.11 -6.98 -14.15
CA ALA A 168 2.30 -6.85 -12.71
C ALA A 168 2.21 -5.40 -12.23
N LEU A 169 2.83 -4.47 -12.97
CA LEU A 169 2.93 -3.07 -12.61
C LEU A 169 1.55 -2.36 -12.48
N PRO A 170 0.66 -2.37 -13.48
CA PRO A 170 -0.67 -1.77 -13.35
C PRO A 170 -1.55 -2.49 -12.31
N ASP A 171 -1.40 -3.80 -12.15
CA ASP A 171 -2.14 -4.57 -11.14
C ASP A 171 -1.69 -4.24 -9.71
N PHE A 172 -0.38 -4.00 -9.51
CA PHE A 172 0.13 -3.45 -8.26
C PHE A 172 -0.43 -2.04 -8.00
N PHE A 173 -0.39 -1.13 -8.99
CA PHE A 173 -0.94 0.22 -8.80
C PHE A 173 -2.43 0.19 -8.48
N LYS A 174 -3.19 -0.71 -9.11
CA LYS A 174 -4.59 -0.93 -8.76
C LYS A 174 -4.75 -1.35 -7.30
N ALA A 175 -3.99 -2.35 -6.84
CA ALA A 175 -4.02 -2.80 -5.45
C ALA A 175 -3.63 -1.68 -4.47
N PHE A 176 -2.64 -0.86 -4.84
CA PHE A 176 -2.22 0.31 -4.07
C PHE A 176 -3.33 1.35 -3.92
N TYR A 177 -3.99 1.76 -5.02
CA TYR A 177 -5.09 2.72 -4.95
C TYR A 177 -6.33 2.16 -4.25
N GLU A 178 -6.57 0.84 -4.32
CA GLU A 178 -7.60 0.16 -3.53
C GLU A 178 -7.28 0.20 -2.03
N CYS A 179 -6.01 0.01 -1.65
CA CYS A 179 -5.56 0.19 -0.27
C CYS A 179 -5.78 1.63 0.22
N LEU A 180 -5.36 2.64 -0.56
CA LEU A 180 -5.57 4.05 -0.20
C LEU A 180 -7.05 4.39 0.02
N ALA A 181 -7.93 3.84 -0.82
CA ALA A 181 -9.37 4.03 -0.73
C ALA A 181 -9.98 3.34 0.51
N ALA A 182 -9.44 2.18 0.91
CA ALA A 182 -9.87 1.46 2.10
C ALA A 182 -9.44 2.14 3.42
N CYS A 183 -8.41 2.99 3.41
CA CYS A 183 -7.98 3.73 4.60
C CYS A 183 -8.96 4.81 5.07
N GLU A 184 -9.95 5.18 4.27
CA GLU A 184 -10.92 6.26 4.58
C GLU A 184 -12.16 5.74 5.35
N GLY A 185 -11.96 4.70 6.17
CA GLY A 185 -12.99 4.04 6.98
C GLY A 185 -13.52 4.88 8.15
N SER A 186 -14.34 4.27 9.00
CA SER A 186 -14.91 4.93 10.19
C SER A 186 -13.86 5.20 11.28
N ARG A 187 -13.94 6.37 11.92
CA ARG A 187 -13.17 6.73 13.13
C ARG A 187 -13.94 6.44 14.41
N GLU A 188 -13.23 5.98 15.43
CA GLU A 188 -13.72 5.98 16.82
C GLU A 188 -13.45 7.38 17.42
N ILE A 189 -14.50 8.09 17.84
CA ILE A 189 -14.36 9.41 18.47
C ILE A 189 -13.92 9.21 19.91
N LYS A 190 -12.72 9.70 20.26
CA LYS A 190 -12.13 9.56 21.60
C LYS A 190 -12.07 10.88 22.37
N ASP A 191 -12.12 12.00 21.66
CA ASP A 191 -11.88 13.33 22.16
C ASP A 191 -12.85 14.36 21.54
N PHE A 192 -12.93 15.53 22.17
CA PHE A 192 -13.76 16.65 21.72
C PHE A 192 -12.84 17.86 21.48
N LYS A 193 -12.36 17.99 20.25
CA LYS A 193 -11.52 19.11 19.80
C LYS A 193 -12.34 20.10 18.96
N ASP A 194 -11.83 21.32 18.79
CA ASP A 194 -12.40 22.31 17.87
C ASP A 194 -12.43 21.79 16.42
N PHE A 195 -13.22 22.43 15.57
CA PHE A 195 -13.54 21.94 14.22
C PHE A 195 -12.30 21.56 13.39
N TYR A 196 -11.33 22.45 13.25
CA TYR A 196 -10.15 22.22 12.41
C TYR A 196 -9.22 21.15 12.99
N LEU A 197 -9.06 21.12 14.32
CA LEU A 197 -8.28 20.10 15.01
C LEU A 197 -8.93 18.72 14.85
N SER A 198 -10.27 18.64 14.99
CA SER A 198 -11.02 17.39 14.75
C SER A 198 -10.88 16.87 13.33
N VAL A 199 -10.86 17.76 12.33
CA VAL A 199 -10.65 17.41 10.92
C VAL A 199 -9.22 16.94 10.69
N ALA A 200 -8.23 17.67 11.23
CA ALA A 200 -6.81 17.35 11.10
C ALA A 200 -6.51 15.98 11.71
N ASP A 201 -6.87 15.73 12.97
CA ASP A 201 -6.66 14.46 13.67
C ASP A 201 -7.22 13.27 12.88
N HIS A 202 -8.46 13.39 12.40
CA HIS A 202 -9.05 12.32 11.62
C HIS A 202 -8.29 12.10 10.31
N TYR A 203 -7.84 13.17 9.65
CA TYR A 203 -7.05 13.05 8.44
C TYR A 203 -5.66 12.46 8.69
N ILE A 204 -5.04 12.74 9.84
CA ILE A 204 -3.77 12.15 10.28
C ILE A 204 -3.92 10.63 10.44
N GLU A 205 -4.98 10.15 11.10
CA GLU A 205 -5.27 8.71 11.20
C GLU A 205 -5.43 8.05 9.82
N VAL A 206 -6.09 8.74 8.88
CA VAL A 206 -6.23 8.26 7.50
C VAL A 206 -4.90 8.26 6.77
N LEU A 207 -4.06 9.29 6.96
CA LEU A 207 -2.73 9.37 6.37
C LEU A 207 -1.81 8.27 6.89
N GLU A 208 -1.83 8.00 8.20
CA GLU A 208 -1.07 6.91 8.84
C GLU A 208 -1.33 5.56 8.15
N CYS A 209 -2.60 5.24 7.86
CA CYS A 209 -2.95 4.07 7.09
C CYS A 209 -2.44 4.15 5.64
N LYS A 210 -2.61 5.29 4.97
CA LYS A 210 -2.27 5.47 3.55
C LYS A 210 -0.77 5.30 3.28
N ILE A 211 0.09 5.85 4.13
CA ILE A 211 1.54 5.78 3.95
C ILE A 211 2.07 4.35 4.11
N GLN A 212 1.36 3.47 4.83
CA GLN A 212 1.71 2.06 5.00
C GLN A 212 1.29 1.17 3.83
N CYS A 213 0.49 1.66 2.87
CA CYS A 213 -0.04 0.85 1.78
C CYS A 213 1.06 0.26 0.88
N GLU A 214 2.09 1.05 0.54
CA GLU A 214 3.21 0.58 -0.31
C GLU A 214 3.98 -0.56 0.37
N GLU A 215 4.37 -0.36 1.62
CA GLU A 215 5.10 -1.35 2.42
C GLU A 215 4.25 -2.61 2.63
N THR A 216 2.96 -2.45 2.94
CA THR A 216 2.03 -3.57 3.18
C THR A 216 1.83 -4.43 1.94
N LEU A 217 1.89 -3.84 0.75
CA LEU A 217 1.73 -4.52 -0.54
C LEU A 217 3.07 -5.00 -1.13
N THR A 218 4.21 -4.66 -0.52
CA THR A 218 5.52 -5.09 -0.99
C THR A 218 5.66 -6.61 -0.80
N PRO A 219 5.95 -7.39 -1.87
CA PRO A 219 6.08 -8.83 -1.76
C PRO A 219 7.29 -9.22 -0.92
N VAL A 220 7.18 -10.33 -0.18
CA VAL A 220 8.30 -10.94 0.55
C VAL A 220 8.77 -12.17 -0.22
N ILE A 221 10.00 -12.11 -0.74
CA ILE A 221 10.59 -13.18 -1.55
C ILE A 221 11.81 -13.73 -0.82
N GLY A 222 11.84 -15.05 -0.62
CA GLY A 222 12.94 -15.69 0.10
C GLY A 222 13.10 -15.25 1.56
N GLY A 223 12.04 -14.67 2.15
CA GLY A 223 12.03 -14.17 3.52
C GLY A 223 12.35 -12.69 3.68
N TYR A 224 12.59 -11.96 2.58
CA TYR A 224 12.92 -10.54 2.61
C TYR A 224 11.94 -9.72 1.75
N PRO A 225 11.50 -8.54 2.20
CA PRO A 225 10.71 -7.64 1.36
C PRO A 225 11.55 -7.18 0.16
N VAL A 226 10.93 -7.05 -1.00
CA VAL A 226 11.60 -6.52 -2.19
C VAL A 226 11.84 -5.02 -2.01
N GLU A 227 13.11 -4.63 -1.83
CA GLU A 227 13.49 -3.22 -1.69
C GLU A 227 13.12 -2.40 -2.93
N LYS A 228 12.60 -1.18 -2.72
CA LYS A 228 12.23 -0.23 -3.80
C LYS A 228 11.35 -0.89 -4.88
N PHE A 229 10.33 -1.64 -4.46
CA PHE A 229 9.56 -2.54 -5.31
C PHE A 229 9.13 -1.96 -6.68
N VAL A 230 8.58 -0.73 -6.71
CA VAL A 230 8.19 -0.06 -7.96
C VAL A 230 9.40 0.25 -8.84
N ALA A 231 10.48 0.75 -8.27
CA ALA A 231 11.73 0.98 -8.99
C ALA A 231 12.26 -0.34 -9.57
N THR A 232 12.26 -1.41 -8.78
CA THR A 232 12.70 -2.75 -9.23
C THR A 232 11.91 -3.24 -10.45
N MET A 233 10.59 -3.03 -10.51
CA MET A 233 9.79 -3.37 -11.69
C MET A 233 10.24 -2.59 -12.93
N TYR A 234 10.49 -1.28 -12.79
CA TYR A 234 11.01 -0.45 -13.89
C TYR A 234 12.43 -0.84 -14.32
N HIS A 235 13.29 -1.25 -13.38
CA HIS A 235 14.63 -1.76 -13.70
C HIS A 235 14.55 -3.02 -14.58
N TYR A 236 13.71 -3.99 -14.19
CA TYR A 236 13.51 -5.21 -14.98
C TYR A 236 12.96 -4.91 -16.39
N LEU A 237 11.95 -4.03 -16.49
CA LEU A 237 11.41 -3.59 -17.79
C LEU A 237 12.49 -2.92 -18.64
N GLN A 238 13.19 -1.94 -18.08
CA GLN A 238 14.25 -1.19 -18.77
C GLN A 238 15.28 -2.13 -19.38
N PHE A 239 15.82 -3.05 -18.58
CA PHE A 239 16.86 -3.96 -19.03
C PHE A 239 16.34 -4.96 -20.07
N ALA A 240 15.14 -5.54 -19.86
CA ALA A 240 14.56 -6.50 -20.79
C ALA A 240 14.23 -5.85 -22.14
N TYR A 241 13.69 -4.63 -22.16
CA TYR A 241 13.47 -3.87 -23.39
C TYR A 241 14.79 -3.55 -24.10
N TYR A 242 15.82 -3.14 -23.36
CA TYR A 242 17.15 -2.92 -23.91
C TYR A 242 17.73 -4.18 -24.56
N LYS A 243 17.60 -5.36 -23.92
CA LYS A 243 18.03 -6.65 -24.48
C LYS A 243 17.34 -7.03 -25.78
N LEU A 244 16.13 -6.50 -26.02
CA LEU A 244 15.38 -6.69 -27.27
C LEU A 244 15.56 -5.52 -28.26
N ASN A 245 16.49 -4.59 -28.00
CA ASN A 245 16.73 -3.38 -28.80
C ASN A 245 15.52 -2.43 -28.87
N ASP A 246 14.59 -2.50 -27.91
CA ASP A 246 13.43 -1.62 -27.83
C ASP A 246 13.72 -0.43 -26.90
N LEU A 247 14.56 0.48 -27.36
CA LEU A 247 14.98 1.62 -26.55
C LEU A 247 13.87 2.67 -26.37
N LYS A 248 12.84 2.63 -27.22
CA LYS A 248 11.66 3.49 -27.08
C LYS A 248 10.88 3.17 -25.81
N ASN A 249 10.85 1.90 -25.40
CA ASN A 249 10.28 1.49 -24.12
C ASN A 249 11.32 1.44 -22.99
N ALA A 250 12.60 1.16 -23.27
CA ALA A 250 13.64 1.11 -22.24
C ALA A 250 13.91 2.49 -21.62
N ALA A 251 14.00 3.56 -22.43
CA ALA A 251 14.29 4.91 -21.97
C ALA A 251 13.25 5.45 -20.95
N PRO A 252 11.93 5.41 -21.21
CA PRO A 252 10.95 5.89 -20.24
C PRO A 252 10.93 5.04 -18.96
N CYS A 253 11.23 3.74 -19.03
CA CYS A 253 11.41 2.92 -17.82
C CYS A 253 12.62 3.37 -16.98
N ALA A 254 13.75 3.71 -17.62
CA ALA A 254 14.92 4.24 -16.93
C ALA A 254 14.63 5.59 -16.25
N VAL A 255 13.85 6.47 -16.90
CA VAL A 255 13.43 7.74 -16.29
C VAL A 255 12.45 7.51 -15.14
N SER A 256 11.47 6.62 -15.31
CA SER A 256 10.55 6.22 -14.23
C SER A 256 11.28 5.64 -13.02
N TYR A 257 12.32 4.82 -13.23
CA TYR A 257 13.16 4.30 -12.14
C TYR A 257 13.78 5.41 -11.31
N LEU A 258 14.37 6.41 -11.96
CA LEU A 258 15.07 7.51 -11.30
C LEU A 258 14.14 8.47 -10.53
N LEU A 259 12.82 8.41 -10.72
CA LEU A 259 11.88 9.06 -9.80
C LEU A 259 12.00 8.50 -8.39
N PHE A 260 12.17 7.19 -8.27
CA PHE A 260 12.21 6.47 -7.00
C PHE A 260 13.62 6.32 -6.44
N ASP A 261 14.63 6.27 -7.31
CA ASP A 261 16.03 6.14 -6.91
C ASP A 261 16.96 7.07 -7.69
N LYS A 262 16.83 8.37 -7.42
CA LYS A 262 17.59 9.43 -8.10
C LYS A 262 19.11 9.29 -8.03
N ASN A 263 19.64 8.55 -7.04
CA ASN A 263 21.07 8.46 -6.75
C ASN A 263 21.73 7.22 -7.38
N ASP A 264 20.99 6.38 -8.09
CA ASP A 264 21.53 5.20 -8.76
C ASP A 264 22.42 5.59 -9.94
N LYS A 265 23.74 5.42 -9.76
CA LYS A 265 24.73 5.77 -10.77
C LYS A 265 24.65 4.90 -12.03
N VAL A 266 24.23 3.64 -11.90
CA VAL A 266 24.13 2.72 -13.03
C VAL A 266 22.98 3.13 -13.93
N MET A 267 21.81 3.43 -13.36
CA MET A 267 20.67 3.89 -14.13
C MET A 267 20.90 5.28 -14.75
N GLN A 268 21.57 6.19 -14.03
CA GLN A 268 21.99 7.48 -14.59
C GLN A 268 22.89 7.30 -15.82
N GLN A 269 23.87 6.39 -15.75
CA GLN A 269 24.75 6.08 -16.89
C GLN A 269 23.98 5.47 -18.07
N ASN A 270 23.00 4.60 -17.80
CA ASN A 270 22.13 4.04 -18.83
C ASN A 270 21.36 5.14 -19.58
N LEU A 271 20.83 6.14 -18.88
CA LEU A 271 20.17 7.28 -19.52
C LEU A 271 21.13 8.11 -20.37
N VAL A 272 22.33 8.39 -19.88
CA VAL A 272 23.36 9.10 -20.68
C VAL A 272 23.68 8.32 -21.95
N TYR A 273 23.80 7.00 -21.87
CA TYR A 273 24.00 6.15 -23.03
C TYR A 273 22.85 6.23 -24.04
N TYR A 274 21.59 6.21 -23.57
CA TYR A 274 20.42 6.37 -24.44
C TYR A 274 20.35 7.74 -25.10
N GLN A 275 20.66 8.80 -24.36
CA GLN A 275 20.71 10.16 -24.90
C GLN A 275 21.80 10.30 -25.96
N TYR A 276 22.99 9.78 -25.70
CA TYR A 276 24.11 9.82 -26.64
C TYR A 276 23.80 9.10 -27.97
N HIS A 277 23.04 8.00 -27.91
CA HIS A 277 22.64 7.24 -29.09
C HIS A 277 21.22 7.55 -29.59
N ARG A 278 20.66 8.72 -29.21
CA ARG A 278 19.30 9.14 -29.57
C ARG A 278 18.98 8.93 -31.06
N ASP A 279 19.82 9.45 -31.94
CA ASP A 279 19.56 9.45 -33.38
C ASP A 279 19.60 8.04 -33.97
N LYS A 280 20.52 7.19 -33.47
CA LYS A 280 20.65 5.79 -33.87
C LYS A 280 19.38 5.00 -33.59
N TRP A 281 18.70 5.31 -32.48
CA TRP A 281 17.54 4.56 -32.00
C TRP A 281 16.21 5.27 -32.23
N GLY A 282 16.23 6.42 -32.92
CA GLY A 282 15.02 7.20 -33.21
C GLY A 282 14.29 7.67 -31.95
N LEU A 283 15.04 8.06 -30.91
CA LEU A 283 14.49 8.58 -29.67
C LEU A 283 14.18 10.08 -29.82
N SER A 284 13.17 10.54 -29.10
CA SER A 284 12.73 11.95 -29.02
C SER A 284 12.67 12.38 -27.55
N ASP A 285 12.36 13.65 -27.27
CA ASP A 285 12.30 14.16 -25.88
C ASP A 285 11.20 13.46 -25.06
N GLU A 286 10.14 13.00 -25.72
CA GLU A 286 9.04 12.25 -25.12
C GLU A 286 9.50 10.93 -24.51
N HIS A 287 10.49 10.26 -25.11
CA HIS A 287 11.03 8.99 -24.60
C HIS A 287 11.89 9.18 -23.33
N PHE A 288 12.26 10.42 -23.01
CA PHE A 288 12.97 10.78 -21.79
C PHE A 288 12.05 11.40 -20.74
N GLN A 289 10.75 11.15 -20.85
CA GLN A 289 9.79 11.43 -19.79
C GLN A 289 9.48 10.14 -19.01
N PRO A 290 9.26 10.23 -17.69
CA PRO A 290 8.77 9.10 -16.93
C PRO A 290 7.37 8.70 -17.40
N ARG A 291 7.04 7.42 -17.25
CA ARG A 291 5.69 6.94 -17.56
C ARG A 291 4.63 7.63 -16.67
N PRO A 292 3.45 7.97 -17.21
CA PRO A 292 2.43 8.72 -16.48
C PRO A 292 2.00 8.07 -15.16
N GLU A 293 1.86 6.75 -15.13
CA GLU A 293 1.51 5.98 -13.94
C GLU A 293 2.59 6.04 -12.86
N ALA A 294 3.88 6.12 -13.24
CA ALA A 294 4.99 6.32 -12.31
C ALA A 294 4.91 7.70 -11.64
N VAL A 295 4.65 8.74 -12.43
CA VAL A 295 4.50 10.12 -11.95
C VAL A 295 3.32 10.24 -11.01
N GLN A 296 2.18 9.65 -11.38
CA GLN A 296 0.98 9.68 -10.54
C GLN A 296 1.23 8.99 -9.19
N PHE A 297 1.86 7.81 -9.21
CA PHE A 297 2.22 7.09 -7.99
C PHE A 297 3.18 7.93 -7.13
N PHE A 298 4.30 8.40 -7.72
CA PHE A 298 5.31 9.21 -7.04
C PHE A 298 4.71 10.46 -6.38
N ASN A 299 3.93 11.24 -7.12
CA ASN A 299 3.32 12.47 -6.61
C ASN A 299 2.39 12.20 -5.43
N VAL A 300 1.56 11.14 -5.51
CA VAL A 300 0.64 10.77 -4.44
C VAL A 300 1.40 10.30 -3.20
N THR A 301 2.39 9.42 -3.35
CA THR A 301 3.16 8.91 -2.21
C THR A 301 4.00 10.00 -1.55
N THR A 302 4.61 10.88 -2.34
CA THR A 302 5.43 11.98 -1.82
C THR A 302 4.58 12.96 -1.04
N LEU A 303 3.46 13.43 -1.61
CA LEU A 303 2.58 14.37 -0.93
C LEU A 303 1.95 13.78 0.35
N GLN A 304 1.59 12.50 0.34
CA GLN A 304 1.08 11.83 1.55
C GLN A 304 2.12 11.80 2.67
N LYS A 305 3.37 11.46 2.35
CA LYS A 305 4.47 11.44 3.31
C LYS A 305 4.78 12.85 3.82
N GLU A 306 4.84 13.85 2.95
CA GLU A 306 5.06 15.26 3.33
C GLU A 306 3.97 15.77 4.28
N LEU A 307 2.69 15.51 3.98
CA LEU A 307 1.58 15.93 4.84
C LEU A 307 1.58 15.19 6.19
N TYR A 308 1.95 13.91 6.20
CA TYR A 308 2.06 13.15 7.45
C TYR A 308 3.22 13.66 8.30
N SER A 309 4.40 13.88 7.73
CA SER A 309 5.55 14.46 8.44
C SER A 309 5.24 15.84 9.00
N PHE A 310 4.57 16.70 8.22
CA PHE A 310 4.09 17.99 8.73
C PHE A 310 3.20 17.83 9.97
N ALA A 311 2.26 16.89 9.94
CA ALA A 311 1.38 16.63 11.07
C ALA A 311 2.13 16.08 12.30
N GLN A 312 3.10 15.19 12.10
CA GLN A 312 3.94 14.69 13.19
C GLN A 312 4.73 15.80 13.85
N GLU A 313 5.25 16.75 13.07
CA GLU A 313 6.08 17.85 13.57
C GLU A 313 5.29 18.99 14.24
N HIS A 314 4.00 19.16 13.93
CA HIS A 314 3.25 20.37 14.31
C HIS A 314 1.92 20.12 15.03
N LEU A 315 1.36 18.91 14.97
CA LEU A 315 -0.03 18.64 15.40
C LEU A 315 -0.16 17.45 16.34
N MET A 316 0.82 16.54 16.36
CA MET A 316 0.83 15.46 17.34
C MET A 316 1.29 16.05 18.66
N ASP A 317 0.52 15.80 19.72
CA ASP A 317 0.89 16.22 21.07
C ASP A 317 2.26 15.61 21.39
N ASP A 318 3.29 16.44 21.57
CA ASP A 318 4.52 15.98 22.16
C ASP A 318 4.15 15.46 23.57
N ASP A 319 4.55 14.23 23.88
CA ASP A 319 4.49 13.70 25.26
C ASP A 319 5.38 14.53 26.23
N GLU A 320 5.97 15.64 25.79
CA GLU A 320 6.55 16.68 26.63
C GLU A 320 5.52 17.79 26.86
N GLY A 321 5.04 17.87 28.10
CA GLY A 321 4.04 18.84 28.53
C GLY A 321 4.53 20.29 28.46
N GLU A 322 4.55 20.87 27.27
CA GLU A 322 4.55 22.33 27.08
C GLU A 322 3.12 22.86 27.17
N VAL A 323 2.54 22.71 28.35
CA VAL A 323 1.40 23.53 28.75
C VAL A 323 2.00 24.68 29.55
N VAL A 324 1.90 25.89 28.99
CA VAL A 324 2.14 27.20 29.64
C VAL A 324 3.59 27.75 29.60
N GLU A 325 4.14 28.07 28.43
CA GLU A 325 5.12 29.18 28.34
C GLU A 325 4.48 30.43 27.70
N TYR A 326 3.62 30.25 26.68
CA TYR A 326 3.04 31.39 25.96
C TYR A 326 2.06 32.24 26.80
N LEU A 327 1.42 31.65 27.82
CA LEU A 327 0.53 32.40 28.72
C LEU A 327 1.30 33.14 29.82
N ASP A 328 2.42 32.56 30.29
CA ASP A 328 3.25 33.20 31.31
C ASP A 328 4.02 34.39 30.71
N ASP A 329 4.52 34.27 29.48
CA ASP A 329 5.15 35.39 28.75
C ASP A 329 4.19 36.58 28.50
N LEU A 330 2.90 36.29 28.27
CA LEU A 330 1.88 37.33 28.07
C LEU A 330 1.46 37.99 29.39
N LEU A 331 1.42 37.23 30.49
CA LEU A 331 1.10 37.76 31.82
C LEU A 331 2.27 38.56 32.42
N GLU A 332 3.51 38.12 32.22
CA GLU A 332 4.70 38.87 32.64
C GLU A 332 4.85 40.19 31.87
N ALA A 333 4.41 40.25 30.61
CA ALA A 333 4.38 41.48 29.83
C ALA A 333 3.29 42.47 30.30
N GLU A 334 2.18 41.99 30.87
CA GLU A 334 1.13 42.84 31.46
C GLU A 334 1.47 43.33 32.88
N GLU A 335 2.24 42.57 33.66
CA GLU A 335 2.68 42.98 35.01
C GLU A 335 3.87 43.96 35.00
N ALA A 336 4.59 44.08 33.89
CA ALA A 336 5.71 45.00 33.71
C ALA A 336 5.34 46.36 33.07
N GLY A 337 4.03 46.63 32.87
CA GLY A 337 3.48 47.84 32.22
C GLY A 337 3.10 48.97 33.17
#